data_AF-A0A255T7W0-F1
#
_entry.id   AF-A0A255T7W0-F1
#
_cell.length_a   1.000
_cell.length_b   1.000
_cell.length_c   1.000
_cell.angle_alpha   90.00
_cell.angle_beta   90.00
_cell.angle_gamma   90.00
#
_symmetry.space_group_name_H-M   'P 1'
#
loop_
_entity.id
_entity.type
_entity.pdbx_description
1 polymer ?
#
loop_
_entity_poly.entity_id
_entity_poly.type
_entity_poly.pdbx_seq_one_letter_code
_entity_poly.pdbx_strand_id
1 'polypeptide(L)'
;MADFIVAIELGSSKMTGIAGRKNLDGSINVLAVVKEDSTDCIRKGIVYNIDKTAQALMTIVKKLENNLKTKITHVYVGVGGQSIRSVKSVNVKNLPVETTVSQDMINELMDANRNMSYPEQEILDAATQEYKVDSQYQIDPVGIQCTRLEGNFLNILWRKTFYRNLNKCFDNAGIAIAEMYLAPLALAESVLTTAEKRSGCMLVDLGADTTTVSVYSKNILRHLAVIPLGSNNITKDIASLQMEDKDAENMKIKYGCAYTDNDDIDNTKKYPIDNDRSVDSRKFIEIVEARMLEIIENAWYQIPNEYVDKLLGGIVLTGGGANMKNIEQAFRNTTHIDKIRVAKFVTQTINSNNPAITAHDGTLNTILGLLAKGDMNCAGDEISNDLFGIAPEVKPANGQQTGEHKPQRTSGSGVVITEAEKQKAEEEARKKREAEEELERQRLEEEAEAERRRRDNSLFNRSWKGIKSFLKKMTEEEE
;
A
#
# COMPACT_ATOMS: atom_id res chain seq x y z
N MET A 1 20.33 19.09 15.57
CA MET A 1 18.88 18.83 15.48
C MET A 1 18.71 17.33 15.60
N ALA A 2 17.74 16.86 16.38
CA ALA A 2 17.43 15.44 16.40
C ALA A 2 17.04 14.98 14.98
N ASP A 3 17.46 13.77 14.64
CA ASP A 3 17.22 13.17 13.33
C ASP A 3 16.86 11.69 13.53
N PHE A 4 15.60 11.39 13.24
CA PHE A 4 15.02 10.05 13.31
C PHE A 4 13.75 9.97 12.47
N ILE A 5 13.45 8.76 12.02
CA ILE A 5 12.22 8.36 11.35
C ILE A 5 11.32 7.68 12.38
N VAL A 6 10.02 7.90 12.29
CA VAL A 6 9.00 7.19 13.09
C VAL A 6 8.05 6.44 12.17
N ALA A 7 7.82 5.16 12.45
CA ALA A 7 6.79 4.37 11.78
C ALA A 7 5.81 3.77 12.80
N ILE A 8 4.55 3.60 12.38
CA ILE A 8 3.48 2.96 13.15
C ILE A 8 2.82 1.87 12.30
N GLU A 9 2.71 0.67 12.86
CA GLU A 9 1.98 -0.46 12.29
C GLU A 9 0.72 -0.74 13.10
N LEU A 10 -0.42 -0.81 12.42
CA LEU A 10 -1.72 -1.12 13.02
C LEU A 10 -2.04 -2.61 12.93
N GLY A 11 -1.48 -3.41 13.85
CA GLY A 11 -1.82 -4.82 13.98
C GLY A 11 -3.11 -5.04 14.78
N SER A 12 -3.75 -6.21 14.59
CA SER A 12 -4.95 -6.61 15.35
C SER A 12 -4.67 -7.05 16.79
N SER A 13 -3.50 -7.67 17.04
CA SER A 13 -3.10 -8.02 18.41
C SER A 13 -2.45 -6.86 19.14
N LYS A 14 -1.67 -6.05 18.42
CA LYS A 14 -0.94 -4.91 18.97
C LYS A 14 -0.69 -3.85 17.90
N MET A 15 -0.72 -2.59 18.30
CA MET A 15 -0.16 -1.49 17.53
C MET A 15 1.30 -1.29 17.93
N THR A 16 2.18 -1.16 16.95
CA THR A 16 3.62 -1.02 17.20
C THR A 16 4.13 0.29 16.61
N GLY A 17 4.74 1.12 17.45
CA GLY A 17 5.49 2.29 17.02
C GLY A 17 6.99 2.04 17.13
N ILE A 18 7.76 2.44 16.12
CA ILE A 18 9.21 2.35 16.11
C ILE A 18 9.81 3.71 15.73
N ALA A 19 10.95 4.03 16.34
CA ALA A 19 11.78 5.16 15.93
C ALA A 19 13.21 4.69 15.66
N GLY A 20 13.81 5.17 14.58
CA GLY A 20 15.18 4.80 14.20
C GLY A 20 15.88 5.88 13.38
N ARG A 21 17.21 5.79 13.32
CA ARG A 21 18.05 6.65 12.48
C ARG A 21 18.64 5.83 11.36
N LYS A 22 18.47 6.30 10.13
CA LYS A 22 19.06 5.73 8.92
C LYS A 22 20.44 6.34 8.71
N ASN A 23 21.47 5.50 8.64
CA ASN A 23 22.84 5.92 8.38
C ASN A 23 23.08 6.04 6.86
N LEU A 24 24.15 6.71 6.46
CA LEU A 24 24.51 6.93 5.05
C LEU A 24 24.79 5.62 4.29
N ASP A 25 25.18 4.56 4.99
CA ASP A 25 25.42 3.23 4.42
C ASP A 25 24.11 2.40 4.26
N GLY A 26 22.96 2.98 4.60
CA GLY A 26 21.66 2.32 4.57
C GLY A 26 21.34 1.46 5.80
N SER A 27 22.26 1.33 6.77
CA SER A 27 21.97 0.65 8.04
C SER A 27 21.05 1.51 8.93
N ILE A 28 20.27 0.86 9.80
CA ILE A 28 19.30 1.55 10.66
C ILE A 28 19.62 1.27 12.12
N ASN A 29 19.82 2.34 12.89
CA ASN A 29 19.95 2.28 14.35
C ASN A 29 18.57 2.51 14.98
N VAL A 30 17.99 1.46 15.59
CA VAL A 30 16.69 1.57 16.26
C VAL A 30 16.88 2.24 17.61
N LEU A 31 16.17 3.35 17.82
CA LEU A 31 16.24 4.18 19.01
C LEU A 31 15.20 3.77 20.05
N ALA A 32 13.96 3.50 19.61
CA ALA A 32 12.86 3.14 20.51
C ALA A 32 11.84 2.24 19.80
N VAL A 33 11.20 1.37 20.58
CA VAL A 33 10.06 0.53 20.15
C VAL A 33 9.01 0.60 21.24
N VAL A 34 7.75 0.84 20.87
CA VAL A 34 6.59 0.87 21.77
C VAL A 34 5.52 -0.03 21.20
N LYS A 35 4.84 -0.78 22.07
CA LYS A 35 3.74 -1.67 21.73
C LYS A 35 2.54 -1.32 22.61
N GLU A 36 1.36 -1.22 22.02
CA GLU A 36 0.08 -1.11 22.74
C GLU A 36 -0.85 -2.23 22.31
N ASP A 37 -1.65 -2.73 23.24
CA ASP A 37 -2.73 -3.67 22.90
C ASP A 37 -3.76 -2.98 22.00
N SER A 38 -4.24 -3.71 20.99
CA SER A 38 -5.19 -3.19 20.01
C SER A 38 -6.39 -4.10 19.77
N THR A 39 -6.55 -5.14 20.58
CA THR A 39 -7.61 -6.16 20.41
C THR A 39 -9.02 -5.57 20.49
N ASP A 40 -9.16 -4.47 21.21
CA ASP A 40 -10.40 -3.72 21.42
C ASP A 40 -10.70 -2.69 20.32
N CYS A 41 -9.75 -2.37 19.44
CA CYS A 41 -9.87 -1.25 18.50
C CYS A 41 -9.54 -1.61 17.05
N ILE A 42 -8.71 -2.62 16.79
CA ILE A 42 -8.37 -3.12 15.46
C ILE A 42 -8.81 -4.58 15.33
N ARG A 43 -9.59 -4.90 14.29
CA ARG A 43 -10.03 -6.26 13.98
C ARG A 43 -9.75 -6.60 12.54
N LYS A 44 -9.10 -7.73 12.27
CA LYS A 44 -8.70 -8.14 10.91
C LYS A 44 -7.93 -7.05 10.14
N GLY A 45 -7.07 -6.31 10.84
CA GLY A 45 -6.30 -5.17 10.32
C GLY A 45 -7.14 -3.94 9.95
N ILE A 46 -8.42 -3.87 10.35
CA ILE A 46 -9.32 -2.75 10.11
C ILE A 46 -9.62 -2.04 11.44
N VAL A 47 -9.65 -0.70 11.41
CA VAL A 47 -10.13 0.11 12.53
C VAL A 47 -11.60 -0.20 12.80
N TYR A 48 -11.85 -0.85 13.93
CA TYR A 48 -13.19 -1.17 14.43
C TYR A 48 -13.72 -0.09 15.38
N ASN A 49 -12.85 0.50 16.21
CA ASN A 49 -13.21 1.58 17.13
C ASN A 49 -12.25 2.77 16.96
N ILE A 50 -12.78 3.89 16.43
CA ILE A 50 -11.99 5.08 16.09
C ILE A 50 -11.42 5.74 17.35
N ASP A 51 -12.23 5.91 18.41
CA ASP A 51 -11.81 6.64 19.61
C ASP A 51 -10.75 5.87 20.38
N LYS A 52 -10.93 4.56 20.55
CA LYS A 52 -9.92 3.69 21.18
C LYS A 52 -8.64 3.62 20.35
N THR A 53 -8.73 3.63 19.01
CA THR A 53 -7.55 3.66 18.14
C THR A 53 -6.78 4.97 18.30
N ALA A 54 -7.48 6.12 18.31
CA ALA A 54 -6.85 7.42 18.56
C ALA A 54 -6.16 7.47 19.93
N GLN A 55 -6.76 6.90 20.97
CA GLN A 55 -6.15 6.80 22.31
C GLN A 55 -4.87 5.94 22.32
N ALA A 56 -4.90 4.81 21.63
CA ALA A 56 -3.73 3.95 21.49
C ALA A 56 -2.59 4.67 20.73
N LEU A 57 -2.93 5.37 19.63
CA LEU A 57 -1.98 6.17 18.86
C LEU A 57 -1.33 7.28 19.70
N MET A 58 -2.12 8.05 20.45
CA MET A 58 -1.60 9.07 21.37
C MET A 58 -0.66 8.47 22.41
N THR A 59 -0.99 7.30 22.93
CA THR A 59 -0.16 6.60 23.91
C THR A 59 1.18 6.15 23.31
N ILE A 60 1.17 5.59 22.10
CA ILE A 60 2.38 5.19 21.36
C ILE A 60 3.28 6.40 21.14
N VAL A 61 2.75 7.48 20.55
CA VAL A 61 3.52 8.68 20.24
C VAL A 61 4.09 9.30 21.51
N LYS A 62 3.30 9.44 22.58
CA LYS A 62 3.77 9.98 23.86
C LYS A 62 4.90 9.13 24.47
N LYS A 63 4.80 7.80 24.40
CA LYS A 63 5.87 6.90 24.89
C LYS A 63 7.14 7.00 24.03
N LEU A 64 7.00 7.13 22.71
CA LEU A 64 8.15 7.35 21.81
C LEU A 64 8.81 8.70 22.10
N GLU A 65 8.04 9.78 22.17
CA GLU A 65 8.51 11.13 22.54
C GLU A 65 9.28 11.12 23.86
N ASN A 66 8.76 10.43 24.88
CA ASN A 66 9.42 10.32 26.18
C ASN A 66 10.74 9.56 26.15
N ASN A 67 10.85 8.55 25.29
CA ASN A 67 12.08 7.77 25.08
C ASN A 67 13.12 8.56 24.28
N LEU A 68 12.68 9.36 23.30
CA LEU A 68 13.53 10.15 22.41
C LEU A 68 13.91 11.51 22.98
N LYS A 69 13.14 12.03 23.96
CA LYS A 69 13.25 13.40 24.50
C LYS A 69 13.01 14.49 23.44
N THR A 70 12.24 14.17 22.41
CA THR A 70 11.96 15.05 21.28
C THR A 70 10.52 14.85 20.84
N LYS A 71 9.86 15.94 20.41
CA LYS A 71 8.54 15.88 19.80
C LYS A 71 8.56 15.13 18.47
N ILE A 72 7.44 14.50 18.13
CA ILE A 72 7.25 13.82 16.84
C ILE A 72 6.30 14.68 16.01
N THR A 73 6.76 15.13 14.85
CA THR A 73 5.96 15.99 13.96
C THR A 73 5.08 15.18 13.03
N HIS A 74 5.64 14.11 12.44
CA HIS A 74 4.96 13.26 11.47
C HIS A 74 5.35 11.80 11.67
N VAL A 75 4.52 10.87 11.19
CA VAL A 75 4.80 9.43 11.23
C VAL A 75 4.49 8.75 9.91
N TYR A 76 5.26 7.72 9.58
CA TYR A 76 4.95 6.77 8.53
C TYR A 76 3.96 5.73 9.04
N VAL A 77 2.99 5.34 8.22
CA VAL A 77 1.93 4.42 8.64
C VAL A 77 1.87 3.20 7.73
N GLY A 78 1.93 2.01 8.33
CA GLY A 78 1.68 0.76 7.64
C GLY A 78 0.20 0.46 7.55
N VAL A 79 -0.33 0.40 6.33
CA VAL A 79 -1.72 0.01 6.08
C VAL A 79 -1.80 -1.42 5.55
N GLY A 80 -2.64 -2.22 6.20
CA GLY A 80 -2.85 -3.63 5.93
C GLY A 80 -4.32 -4.02 6.09
N GLY A 81 -4.57 -5.30 6.29
CA GLY A 81 -5.88 -5.80 6.72
C GLY A 81 -6.85 -6.17 5.60
N GLN A 82 -8.00 -6.70 6.00
CA GLN A 82 -8.99 -7.37 5.15
C GLN A 82 -9.53 -6.49 4.00
N SER A 83 -9.31 -5.18 4.03
CA SER A 83 -9.77 -4.27 2.98
C SER A 83 -8.98 -4.41 1.68
N ILE A 84 -7.75 -4.97 1.72
CA ILE A 84 -6.80 -4.99 0.60
C ILE A 84 -6.94 -6.27 -0.22
N ARG A 85 -7.05 -6.12 -1.54
CA ARG A 85 -6.96 -7.22 -2.52
C ARG A 85 -6.46 -6.73 -3.86
N SER A 86 -5.82 -7.60 -4.63
CA SER A 86 -5.49 -7.31 -6.03
C SER A 86 -6.58 -7.78 -7.00
N VAL A 87 -6.80 -7.01 -8.07
CA VAL A 87 -7.69 -7.34 -9.19
C VAL A 87 -6.94 -7.08 -10.50
N LYS A 88 -6.98 -8.05 -11.41
CA LYS A 88 -6.41 -7.89 -12.76
C LYS A 88 -7.25 -6.90 -13.56
N SER A 89 -6.57 -6.07 -14.34
CA SER A 89 -7.16 -5.09 -15.22
C SER A 89 -6.45 -5.14 -16.57
N VAL A 90 -7.23 -5.03 -17.66
CA VAL A 90 -6.72 -5.01 -19.02
C VAL A 90 -7.32 -3.81 -19.72
N ASN A 91 -6.46 -2.93 -20.24
CA ASN A 91 -6.86 -1.79 -21.05
C ASN A 91 -6.35 -1.99 -22.46
N VAL A 92 -7.19 -1.77 -23.47
CA VAL A 92 -6.87 -2.05 -24.87
C VAL A 92 -6.98 -0.78 -25.69
N LYS A 93 -5.98 -0.52 -26.52
CA LYS A 93 -5.96 0.56 -27.51
C LYS A 93 -5.77 -0.05 -28.90
N ASN A 94 -6.71 0.22 -29.80
CA ASN A 94 -6.58 -0.12 -31.21
C ASN A 94 -5.90 1.05 -31.93
N LEU A 95 -4.88 0.74 -32.72
CA LEU A 95 -4.03 1.70 -33.40
C LEU A 95 -4.16 1.52 -34.93
N PRO A 96 -3.98 2.59 -35.71
CA PRO A 96 -3.85 2.47 -37.17
C PRO A 96 -2.73 1.52 -37.57
N VAL A 97 -2.82 0.98 -38.80
CA VAL A 97 -1.78 0.13 -39.37
C VAL A 97 -0.46 0.90 -39.40
N GLU A 98 0.63 0.20 -39.10
CA GLU A 98 1.99 0.76 -39.03
C GLU A 98 2.25 1.79 -37.94
N THR A 99 1.39 1.86 -36.91
CA THR A 99 1.65 2.72 -35.76
C THR A 99 2.74 2.15 -34.85
N THR A 100 3.78 2.94 -34.61
CA THR A 100 4.78 2.66 -33.59
C THR A 100 4.29 3.12 -32.22
N VAL A 101 4.38 2.24 -31.22
CA VAL A 101 4.01 2.55 -29.84
C VAL A 101 4.90 3.66 -29.28
N SER A 102 4.29 4.75 -28.80
CA SER A 102 4.97 5.84 -28.12
C SER A 102 4.81 5.74 -26.59
N GLN A 103 5.68 6.44 -25.85
CA GLN A 103 5.55 6.54 -24.39
C GLN A 103 4.21 7.17 -23.97
N ASP A 104 3.67 8.10 -24.75
CA ASP A 104 2.38 8.74 -24.46
C ASP A 104 1.22 7.74 -24.54
N MET A 105 1.25 6.80 -25.50
CA MET A 105 0.25 5.72 -25.57
C MET A 105 0.28 4.82 -24.33
N ILE A 106 1.46 4.61 -23.75
CA ILE A 106 1.65 3.84 -22.52
C ILE A 106 1.11 4.61 -21.31
N ASN A 107 1.39 5.91 -21.24
CA ASN A 107 0.87 6.79 -20.20
C ASN A 107 -0.67 6.83 -20.25
N GLU A 108 -1.26 6.94 -21.44
CA GLU A 108 -2.72 6.91 -21.62
C GLU A 108 -3.35 5.60 -21.13
N LEU A 109 -2.74 4.44 -21.41
CA LEU A 109 -3.22 3.15 -20.89
C LEU A 109 -3.14 3.08 -19.36
N MET A 110 -2.08 3.64 -18.78
CA MET A 110 -1.90 3.69 -17.33
C MET A 110 -2.92 4.65 -16.68
N ASP A 111 -3.18 5.80 -17.29
CA ASP A 111 -4.17 6.77 -16.81
C ASP A 111 -5.59 6.22 -16.95
N ALA A 112 -5.90 5.54 -18.05
CA ALA A 112 -7.17 4.81 -18.21
C ALA A 112 -7.37 3.77 -17.10
N ASN A 113 -6.33 2.99 -16.80
CA ASN A 113 -6.37 2.02 -15.70
C ASN A 113 -6.61 2.67 -14.33
N ARG A 114 -5.90 3.77 -14.03
CA ARG A 114 -6.04 4.51 -12.76
C ARG A 114 -7.41 5.14 -12.57
N ASN A 115 -8.09 5.48 -13.67
CA ASN A 115 -9.43 6.05 -13.66
C ASN A 115 -10.54 4.99 -13.63
N MET A 116 -10.21 3.69 -13.57
CA MET A 116 -11.22 2.65 -13.43
C MET A 116 -11.96 2.76 -12.09
N SER A 117 -13.29 2.66 -12.17
CA SER A 117 -14.16 2.70 -10.99
C SER A 117 -14.45 1.29 -10.49
N TYR A 118 -14.36 1.12 -9.17
CA TYR A 118 -14.75 -0.09 -8.46
C TYR A 118 -15.80 0.28 -7.40
N PRO A 119 -16.97 -0.37 -7.34
CA PRO A 119 -17.98 -0.06 -6.32
C PRO A 119 -17.42 -0.18 -4.89
N GLU A 120 -17.61 0.84 -4.05
CA GLU A 120 -17.10 0.93 -2.67
C GLU A 120 -15.57 0.80 -2.49
N GLN A 121 -14.81 0.75 -3.58
CA GLN A 121 -13.38 0.53 -3.58
C GLN A 121 -12.63 1.60 -4.38
N GLU A 122 -11.35 1.75 -4.10
CA GLU A 122 -10.43 2.61 -4.85
C GLU A 122 -9.14 1.88 -5.14
N ILE A 123 -8.49 2.28 -6.23
CA ILE A 123 -7.16 1.82 -6.58
C ILE A 123 -6.17 2.56 -5.68
N LEU A 124 -5.48 1.80 -4.84
CA LEU A 124 -4.41 2.28 -3.97
C LEU A 124 -3.07 2.28 -4.70
N ASP A 125 -2.83 1.26 -5.51
CA ASP A 125 -1.65 1.13 -6.35
C ASP A 125 -1.95 0.22 -7.57
N ALA A 126 -1.13 0.28 -8.60
CA ALA A 126 -1.24 -0.56 -9.78
C ALA A 126 0.13 -1.07 -10.24
N ALA A 127 0.34 -2.38 -10.18
CA ALA A 127 1.53 -3.02 -10.70
C ALA A 127 1.35 -3.35 -12.18
N THR A 128 2.14 -2.71 -13.04
CA THR A 128 2.23 -3.07 -14.46
C THR A 128 2.76 -4.49 -14.61
N GLN A 129 2.05 -5.30 -15.41
CA GLN A 129 2.42 -6.68 -15.71
C GLN A 129 3.25 -6.70 -17.00
N GLU A 130 2.69 -7.23 -18.07
CA GLU A 130 3.25 -7.17 -19.42
C GLU A 130 2.32 -6.37 -20.34
N TYR A 131 2.89 -5.68 -21.32
CA TYR A 131 2.11 -5.16 -22.45
C TYR A 131 1.95 -6.26 -23.48
N LYS A 132 0.79 -6.33 -24.14
CA LYS A 132 0.58 -7.20 -25.29
C LYS A 132 0.55 -6.36 -26.55
N VAL A 133 1.53 -6.60 -27.41
CA VAL A 133 1.71 -5.94 -28.69
C VAL A 133 1.27 -6.94 -29.76
N ASP A 134 0.05 -6.73 -30.28
CA ASP A 134 -0.73 -7.70 -31.05
C ASP A 134 -0.88 -9.05 -30.34
N SER A 135 -0.02 -10.03 -30.64
CA SER A 135 -0.04 -11.38 -30.04
C SER A 135 1.18 -11.69 -29.16
N GLN A 136 2.11 -10.74 -29.00
CA GLN A 136 3.36 -10.94 -28.26
C GLN A 136 3.39 -10.12 -26.97
N TYR A 137 3.89 -10.71 -25.89
CA TYR A 137 4.08 -10.01 -24.62
C TYR A 137 5.43 -9.30 -24.59
N GLN A 138 5.43 -8.04 -24.14
CA GLN A 138 6.60 -7.18 -24.04
C GLN A 138 6.59 -6.46 -22.68
N ILE A 139 7.77 -6.32 -22.07
CA ILE A 139 7.93 -5.54 -20.84
C ILE A 139 7.99 -4.04 -21.19
N ASP A 140 8.72 -3.71 -22.25
CA ASP A 140 8.84 -2.37 -22.80
C ASP A 140 8.39 -2.38 -24.27
N PRO A 141 7.17 -1.92 -24.57
CA PRO A 141 6.61 -1.95 -25.92
C PRO A 141 7.00 -0.72 -26.77
N VAL A 142 7.68 0.28 -26.20
CA VAL A 142 7.97 1.54 -26.90
C VAL A 142 8.87 1.28 -28.11
N GLY A 143 8.52 1.87 -29.26
CA GLY A 143 9.26 1.68 -30.50
C GLY A 143 8.84 0.44 -31.31
N ILE A 144 7.93 -0.40 -30.80
CA ILE A 144 7.41 -1.56 -31.54
C ILE A 144 6.17 -1.14 -32.33
N GLN A 145 6.08 -1.60 -33.57
CA GLN A 145 4.93 -1.38 -34.45
C GLN A 145 3.81 -2.38 -34.15
N CYS A 146 2.58 -1.91 -33.96
CA CYS A 146 1.43 -2.79 -33.73
C CYS A 146 0.10 -2.15 -34.09
N THR A 147 -0.91 -2.98 -34.27
CA THR A 147 -2.30 -2.54 -34.49
C THR A 147 -3.15 -2.62 -33.23
N ARG A 148 -2.72 -3.41 -32.25
CA ARG A 148 -3.42 -3.60 -30.98
C ARG A 148 -2.41 -3.59 -29.83
N LEU A 149 -2.57 -2.63 -28.94
CA LEU A 149 -1.77 -2.50 -27.73
C LEU A 149 -2.65 -2.76 -26.50
N GLU A 150 -2.31 -3.77 -25.71
CA GLU A 150 -2.98 -4.08 -24.44
C GLU A 150 -2.04 -3.81 -23.26
N GLY A 151 -2.48 -3.00 -22.30
CA GLY A 151 -1.82 -2.85 -21.00
C GLY A 151 -2.45 -3.78 -19.98
N ASN A 152 -1.67 -4.73 -19.45
CA ASN A 152 -2.11 -5.60 -18.36
C ASN A 152 -1.58 -5.04 -17.03
N PHE A 153 -2.50 -4.87 -16.07
CA PHE A 153 -2.23 -4.28 -14.77
C PHE A 153 -2.78 -5.17 -13.66
N LEU A 154 -2.17 -5.08 -12.49
CA LEU A 154 -2.68 -5.63 -11.25
C LEU A 154 -3.00 -4.47 -10.32
N ASN A 155 -4.29 -4.15 -10.19
CA ASN A 155 -4.77 -3.06 -9.35
C ASN A 155 -4.92 -3.55 -7.93
N ILE A 156 -4.26 -2.87 -6.99
CA ILE A 156 -4.39 -3.11 -5.56
C ILE A 156 -5.52 -2.22 -5.08
N LEU A 157 -6.62 -2.84 -4.67
CA LEU A 157 -7.83 -2.17 -4.25
C LEU A 157 -7.95 -2.18 -2.73
N TRP A 158 -8.55 -1.13 -2.19
CA TRP A 158 -9.02 -1.08 -0.81
C TRP A 158 -10.45 -0.57 -0.71
N ARG A 159 -11.06 -0.63 0.48
CA ARG A 159 -12.39 -0.03 0.73
C ARG A 159 -12.26 1.42 1.15
N LYS A 160 -13.04 2.32 0.54
CA LYS A 160 -13.03 3.77 0.85
C LYS A 160 -13.25 4.08 2.33
N THR A 161 -14.15 3.33 2.96
CA THR A 161 -14.49 3.50 4.38
C THR A 161 -13.32 3.21 5.33
N PHE A 162 -12.42 2.30 4.95
CA PHE A 162 -11.25 1.97 5.75
C PHE A 162 -10.29 3.15 5.85
N TYR A 163 -9.98 3.78 4.71
CA TYR A 163 -9.08 4.94 4.66
C TYR A 163 -9.62 6.13 5.46
N ARG A 164 -10.90 6.46 5.25
CA ARG A 164 -11.57 7.55 5.98
C ARG A 164 -11.53 7.33 7.50
N ASN A 165 -11.78 6.10 7.95
CA ASN A 165 -11.73 5.79 9.37
C ASN A 165 -10.31 5.89 9.93
N LEU A 166 -9.30 5.45 9.15
CA LEU A 166 -7.91 5.54 9.54
C LEU A 166 -7.44 6.99 9.68
N ASN A 167 -7.66 7.84 8.67
CA ASN A 167 -7.33 9.27 8.73
C ASN A 167 -7.98 9.93 9.94
N LYS A 168 -9.27 9.66 10.16
CA LYS A 168 -9.98 10.20 11.32
C LYS A 168 -9.35 9.80 12.66
N CYS A 169 -8.73 8.62 12.77
CA CYS A 169 -8.01 8.22 13.99
C CYS A 169 -6.75 9.07 14.21
N PHE A 170 -5.99 9.34 13.15
CA PHE A 170 -4.77 10.15 13.22
C PHE A 170 -5.10 11.62 13.46
N ASP A 171 -6.13 12.16 12.81
CA ASP A 171 -6.64 13.52 13.04
C ASP A 171 -7.10 13.69 14.48
N ASN A 172 -7.91 12.76 15.00
CA ASN A 172 -8.37 12.77 16.39
C ASN A 172 -7.21 12.64 17.41
N ALA A 173 -6.12 11.98 17.01
CA ALA A 173 -4.92 11.85 17.84
C ALA A 173 -3.96 13.05 17.71
N GLY A 174 -4.21 13.98 16.78
CA GLY A 174 -3.34 15.12 16.49
C GLY A 174 -1.97 14.71 15.91
N ILE A 175 -1.92 13.61 15.16
CA ILE A 175 -0.68 13.06 14.59
C ILE A 175 -0.70 13.25 13.08
N ALA A 176 0.24 14.03 12.56
CA ALA A 176 0.37 14.18 11.11
C ALA A 176 0.99 12.93 10.48
N ILE A 177 0.49 12.55 9.31
CA ILE A 177 0.97 11.38 8.57
C ILE A 177 1.92 11.87 7.49
N ALA A 178 3.15 11.36 7.53
CA ALA A 178 4.16 11.59 6.51
C ALA A 178 3.74 10.92 5.19
N GLU A 179 3.53 9.61 5.27
CA GLU A 179 3.11 8.78 4.15
C GLU A 179 2.48 7.49 4.68
N MET A 180 1.54 6.93 3.92
CA MET A 180 1.00 5.60 4.17
C MET A 180 1.59 4.60 3.19
N TYR A 181 2.14 3.50 3.70
CA TYR A 181 2.64 2.41 2.87
C TYR A 181 1.78 1.17 3.00
N LEU A 182 1.60 0.48 1.88
CA LEU A 182 1.09 -0.89 1.86
C LEU A 182 2.04 -1.80 2.65
N ALA A 183 1.63 -2.18 3.85
CA ALA A 183 2.39 -3.03 4.74
C ALA A 183 2.86 -4.34 4.06
N PRO A 184 2.03 -5.04 3.25
CA PRO A 184 2.48 -6.25 2.55
C PRO A 184 3.60 -6.00 1.54
N LEU A 185 3.64 -4.84 0.89
CA LEU A 185 4.70 -4.49 -0.06
C LEU A 185 5.98 -4.10 0.66
N ALA A 186 5.88 -3.28 1.70
CA ALA A 186 7.03 -2.91 2.54
C ALA A 186 7.67 -4.15 3.18
N LEU A 187 6.85 -5.07 3.68
CA LEU A 187 7.29 -6.36 4.20
C LEU A 187 8.00 -7.18 3.12
N ALA A 188 7.39 -7.34 1.94
CA ALA A 188 7.96 -8.13 0.85
C ALA A 188 9.30 -7.58 0.33
N GLU A 189 9.50 -6.27 0.33
CA GLU A 189 10.80 -5.66 0.03
C GLU A 189 11.87 -5.91 1.10
N SER A 190 11.44 -6.08 2.35
CA SER A 190 12.35 -6.22 3.48
C SER A 190 12.71 -7.67 3.78
N VAL A 191 11.90 -8.64 3.36
CA VAL A 191 12.13 -10.06 3.67
C VAL A 191 12.50 -10.90 2.46
N LEU A 192 12.05 -10.56 1.25
CA LEU A 192 12.30 -11.38 0.06
C LEU A 192 13.59 -10.93 -0.66
N THR A 193 14.37 -11.92 -1.07
CA THR A 193 15.53 -11.69 -1.94
C THR A 193 15.09 -11.46 -3.39
N THR A 194 15.92 -10.77 -4.17
CA THR A 194 15.69 -10.61 -5.62
C THR A 194 15.67 -11.96 -6.34
N ALA A 195 16.43 -12.95 -5.87
CA ALA A 195 16.44 -14.29 -6.46
C ALA A 195 15.09 -15.01 -6.27
N GLU A 196 14.48 -14.90 -5.09
CA GLU A 196 13.14 -15.45 -4.79
C GLU A 196 12.08 -14.77 -5.67
N LYS A 197 12.03 -13.43 -5.68
CA LYS A 197 11.05 -12.67 -6.50
C LYS A 197 11.20 -12.95 -7.99
N ARG A 198 12.44 -13.11 -8.49
CA ARG A 198 12.72 -13.39 -9.91
C ARG A 198 12.28 -14.80 -10.30
N SER A 199 12.67 -15.79 -9.50
CA SER A 199 12.39 -17.22 -9.77
C SER A 199 10.93 -17.59 -9.51
N GLY A 200 10.24 -16.76 -8.72
CA GLY A 200 8.84 -16.85 -8.38
C GLY A 200 8.64 -17.43 -6.99
N CYS A 201 7.93 -16.72 -6.12
CA CYS A 201 7.73 -17.15 -4.73
C CYS A 201 6.38 -16.70 -4.19
N MET A 202 5.90 -17.41 -3.18
CA MET A 202 4.75 -17.02 -2.37
C MET A 202 5.26 -16.50 -1.03
N LEU A 203 4.93 -15.26 -0.68
CA LEU A 203 5.14 -14.72 0.66
C LEU A 203 3.84 -14.86 1.45
N VAL A 204 3.92 -15.47 2.64
CA VAL A 204 2.81 -15.65 3.56
C VAL A 204 3.14 -14.98 4.89
N ASP A 205 2.41 -13.93 5.22
CA ASP A 205 2.48 -13.26 6.52
C ASP A 205 1.37 -13.78 7.43
N LEU A 206 1.74 -14.61 8.40
CA LEU A 206 0.85 -15.24 9.37
C LEU A 206 0.68 -14.34 10.60
N GLY A 207 -0.30 -13.43 10.52
CA GLY A 207 -0.63 -12.49 11.58
C GLY A 207 -1.55 -13.07 12.67
N ALA A 208 -2.09 -12.16 13.49
CA ALA A 208 -3.06 -12.51 14.53
C ALA A 208 -4.46 -12.82 13.93
N ASP A 209 -5.11 -11.83 13.30
CA ASP A 209 -6.45 -12.00 12.74
C ASP A 209 -6.46 -12.27 11.23
N THR A 210 -5.32 -12.10 10.56
CA THR A 210 -5.21 -12.17 9.11
C THR A 210 -3.97 -12.92 8.67
N THR A 211 -4.10 -13.55 7.51
CA THR A 211 -2.98 -14.12 6.75
C THR A 211 -2.91 -13.39 5.43
N THR A 212 -1.78 -12.74 5.15
CA THR A 212 -1.58 -12.03 3.89
C THR A 212 -0.75 -12.88 2.94
N VAL A 213 -1.20 -13.02 1.70
CA VAL A 213 -0.51 -13.76 0.65
C VAL A 213 -0.13 -12.80 -0.48
N SER A 214 1.16 -12.80 -0.84
CA SER A 214 1.68 -12.10 -2.01
C SER A 214 2.43 -13.07 -2.90
N VAL A 215 2.10 -13.11 -4.19
CA VAL A 215 2.81 -13.94 -5.18
C VAL A 215 3.68 -13.03 -6.04
N TYR A 216 4.95 -13.36 -6.15
CA TYR A 216 5.90 -12.67 -7.03
C TYR A 216 6.39 -13.62 -8.11
N SER A 217 6.65 -13.08 -9.31
CA SER A 217 7.34 -13.80 -10.38
C SER A 217 7.97 -12.80 -11.33
N LYS A 218 9.21 -13.05 -11.78
CA LYS A 218 10.01 -12.12 -12.59
C LYS A 218 10.16 -10.74 -11.95
N ASN A 219 10.28 -10.68 -10.62
CA ASN A 219 10.35 -9.44 -9.82
C ASN A 219 9.08 -8.58 -9.81
N ILE A 220 7.96 -9.07 -10.35
CA ILE A 220 6.68 -8.35 -10.40
C ILE A 220 5.71 -8.98 -9.40
N LEU A 221 4.93 -8.15 -8.70
CA LEU A 221 3.78 -8.60 -7.91
C LEU A 221 2.70 -9.14 -8.85
N ARG A 222 2.35 -10.42 -8.68
CA ARG A 222 1.37 -11.14 -9.51
C ARG A 222 0.02 -11.33 -8.83
N HIS A 223 0.00 -11.35 -7.50
CA HIS A 223 -1.21 -11.44 -6.70
C HIS A 223 -0.97 -10.91 -5.29
N LEU A 224 -1.97 -10.28 -4.70
CA LEU A 224 -2.02 -9.86 -3.30
C LEU A 224 -3.42 -10.11 -2.74
N ALA A 225 -3.53 -10.85 -1.66
CA ALA A 225 -4.79 -11.07 -0.96
C ALA A 225 -4.60 -11.13 0.55
N VAL A 226 -5.58 -10.62 1.30
CA VAL A 226 -5.64 -10.74 2.75
C VAL A 226 -6.79 -11.66 3.13
N ILE A 227 -6.45 -12.77 3.78
CA ILE A 227 -7.40 -13.77 4.27
C ILE A 227 -7.75 -13.42 5.71
N PRO A 228 -9.04 -13.35 6.10
CA PRO A 228 -9.47 -13.01 7.44
C PRO A 228 -9.39 -14.19 8.43
N LEU A 229 -8.28 -14.94 8.34
CA LEU A 229 -7.91 -16.07 9.20
C LEU A 229 -6.46 -15.88 9.63
N GLY A 230 -6.18 -15.96 10.91
CA GLY A 230 -4.82 -15.88 11.46
C GLY A 230 -4.65 -16.70 12.73
N SER A 231 -3.51 -16.55 13.39
CA SER A 231 -3.16 -17.34 14.58
C SER A 231 -4.09 -17.12 15.79
N ASN A 232 -4.88 -16.04 15.82
CA ASN A 232 -5.90 -15.79 16.84
C ASN A 232 -7.12 -16.71 16.66
N ASN A 233 -7.41 -17.18 15.45
CA ASN A 233 -8.43 -18.22 15.24
C ASN A 233 -8.06 -19.52 15.96
N ILE A 234 -6.76 -19.86 15.98
CA ILE A 234 -6.24 -21.02 16.73
C ILE A 234 -6.49 -20.82 18.23
N THR A 235 -6.20 -19.62 18.75
CA THR A 235 -6.48 -19.25 20.15
C THR A 235 -7.97 -19.40 20.48
N LYS A 236 -8.86 -18.96 19.58
CA LYS A 236 -10.32 -19.08 19.77
C LYS A 236 -10.80 -20.53 19.77
N ASP A 237 -10.22 -21.38 18.93
CA ASP A 237 -10.57 -22.80 18.94
C ASP A 237 -10.06 -23.50 20.21
N ILE A 238 -8.86 -23.16 20.69
CA ILE A 238 -8.36 -23.67 21.98
C ILE A 238 -9.26 -23.19 23.13
N ALA A 239 -9.71 -21.93 23.12
CA ALA A 239 -10.61 -21.39 24.13
C ALA A 239 -11.95 -22.16 24.22
N SER A 240 -12.38 -22.80 23.13
CA SER A 240 -13.56 -23.68 23.12
C SER A 240 -13.44 -24.89 24.06
N LEU A 241 -12.23 -25.22 24.52
CA LEU A 241 -11.96 -26.20 25.57
C LEU A 241 -12.23 -25.66 26.99
N GLN A 242 -13.20 -24.73 27.12
CA GLN A 242 -13.66 -24.15 28.39
C GLN A 242 -12.55 -23.40 29.16
N MET A 243 -11.75 -22.62 28.45
CA MET A 243 -10.75 -21.72 29.04
C MET A 243 -10.86 -20.30 28.48
N GLU A 244 -10.32 -19.33 29.21
CA GLU A 244 -10.29 -17.94 28.76
C GLU A 244 -9.29 -17.75 27.62
N ASP A 245 -9.49 -16.72 26.78
CA ASP A 245 -8.60 -16.41 25.64
C ASP A 245 -7.13 -16.27 26.06
N LYS A 246 -6.89 -15.71 27.26
CA LYS A 246 -5.55 -15.53 27.80
C LYS A 246 -4.87 -16.86 28.09
N ASP A 247 -5.59 -17.81 28.69
CA ASP A 247 -5.07 -19.15 28.95
C ASP A 247 -4.85 -19.90 27.65
N ALA A 248 -5.80 -19.79 26.70
CA ALA A 248 -5.70 -20.38 25.38
C ALA A 248 -4.47 -19.88 24.62
N GLU A 249 -4.17 -18.57 24.66
CA GLU A 249 -2.98 -17.99 24.04
C GLU A 249 -1.70 -18.53 24.67
N ASN A 250 -1.65 -18.59 26.01
CA ASN A 250 -0.51 -19.16 26.73
C ASN A 250 -0.29 -20.63 26.36
N MET A 251 -1.37 -21.41 26.24
CA MET A 251 -1.29 -22.80 25.81
C MET A 251 -0.83 -22.92 24.35
N LYS A 252 -1.33 -22.08 23.44
CA LYS A 252 -0.89 -22.02 22.04
C LYS A 252 0.61 -21.75 21.94
N ILE A 253 1.12 -20.74 22.67
CA ILE A 253 2.55 -20.39 22.66
C ILE A 253 3.39 -21.53 23.26
N LYS A 254 2.91 -22.18 24.33
CA LYS A 254 3.68 -23.20 25.06
C LYS A 254 3.67 -24.59 24.41
N TYR A 255 2.54 -25.01 23.85
CA TYR A 255 2.31 -26.38 23.39
C TYR A 255 1.91 -26.48 21.91
N GLY A 256 1.62 -25.36 21.23
CA GLY A 256 1.18 -25.35 19.85
C GLY A 256 2.21 -25.93 18.90
N CYS A 257 1.75 -26.85 18.04
CA CYS A 257 2.52 -27.45 16.97
C CYS A 257 1.66 -27.44 15.71
N ALA A 258 2.21 -26.94 14.60
CA ALA A 258 1.52 -26.86 13.32
C ALA A 258 1.36 -28.22 12.65
N TYR A 259 2.22 -29.18 13.02
CA TYR A 259 2.18 -30.56 12.56
C TYR A 259 2.89 -31.49 13.55
N THR A 260 2.28 -32.62 13.84
CA THR A 260 2.78 -33.67 14.75
C THR A 260 2.62 -35.00 14.05
N ASP A 261 3.70 -35.76 13.96
CA ASP A 261 3.60 -37.13 13.43
C ASP A 261 2.74 -37.99 14.36
N ASN A 262 1.90 -38.84 13.79
CA ASN A 262 0.97 -39.67 14.57
C ASN A 262 1.68 -40.55 15.60
N ASP A 263 2.89 -41.01 15.28
CA ASP A 263 3.70 -41.86 16.16
C ASP A 263 4.26 -41.10 17.38
N ASP A 264 4.34 -39.76 17.30
CA ASP A 264 4.80 -38.90 18.39
C ASP A 264 3.67 -38.49 19.36
N ILE A 265 2.41 -38.84 19.05
CA ILE A 265 1.25 -38.46 19.87
C ILE A 265 1.09 -39.41 21.05
N ASP A 266 1.48 -38.94 22.23
CA ASP A 266 1.17 -39.61 23.50
C ASP A 266 -0.29 -39.35 23.91
N ASN A 267 -1.14 -40.37 23.75
CA ASN A 267 -2.57 -40.36 24.06
C ASN A 267 -2.90 -40.22 25.55
N THR A 268 -1.93 -40.47 26.43
CA THR A 268 -2.13 -40.40 27.88
C THR A 268 -1.71 -39.05 28.46
N LYS A 269 -0.94 -38.27 27.69
CA LYS A 269 -0.43 -36.96 28.11
C LYS A 269 -1.55 -35.94 28.22
N LYS A 270 -1.47 -35.11 29.25
CA LYS A 270 -2.34 -33.94 29.44
C LYS A 270 -1.52 -32.67 29.52
N TYR A 271 -2.06 -31.60 28.94
CA TYR A 271 -1.49 -30.26 29.07
C TYR A 271 -2.21 -29.51 30.19
N PRO A 272 -1.50 -29.10 31.25
CA PRO A 272 -2.10 -28.29 32.30
C PRO A 272 -2.48 -26.91 31.76
N ILE A 273 -3.71 -26.50 32.03
CA ILE A 273 -4.19 -25.12 31.88
C ILE A 273 -3.71 -24.34 33.12
N ASP A 274 -4.04 -24.87 34.31
CA ASP A 274 -3.64 -24.39 35.62
C ASP A 274 -3.37 -25.58 36.57
N ASN A 275 -3.40 -25.35 37.89
CA ASN A 275 -3.11 -26.38 38.88
C ASN A 275 -4.16 -27.51 38.92
N ASP A 276 -5.42 -27.21 38.58
CA ASP A 276 -6.56 -28.12 38.76
C ASP A 276 -7.15 -28.58 37.42
N ARG A 277 -6.94 -27.82 36.35
CA ARG A 277 -7.51 -28.07 35.02
C ARG A 277 -6.44 -28.46 34.02
N SER A 278 -6.75 -29.44 33.17
CA SER A 278 -5.91 -29.87 32.06
C SER A 278 -6.73 -30.32 30.87
N VAL A 279 -6.11 -30.35 29.69
CA VAL A 279 -6.69 -30.87 28.44
C VAL A 279 -5.90 -32.05 27.94
N ASP A 280 -6.56 -33.01 27.30
CA ASP A 280 -5.87 -34.13 26.66
C ASP A 280 -5.02 -33.62 25.50
N SER A 281 -3.75 -34.07 25.45
CA SER A 281 -2.76 -33.61 24.47
C SER A 281 -3.24 -33.81 23.03
N ARG A 282 -3.82 -34.99 22.74
CA ARG A 282 -4.34 -35.35 21.42
C ARG A 282 -5.40 -34.36 20.96
N LYS A 283 -6.38 -34.07 21.81
CA LYS A 283 -7.46 -33.13 21.47
C LYS A 283 -6.94 -31.72 21.21
N PHE A 284 -5.96 -31.28 22.00
CA PHE A 284 -5.30 -29.99 21.79
C PHE A 284 -4.57 -29.95 20.44
N ILE A 285 -3.79 -31.00 20.12
CA ILE A 285 -3.06 -31.12 18.86
C ILE A 285 -4.03 -31.09 17.67
N GLU A 286 -5.09 -31.90 17.71
CA GLU A 286 -6.11 -31.96 16.65
C GLU A 286 -6.76 -30.59 16.37
N ILE A 287 -7.07 -29.81 17.41
CA ILE A 287 -7.63 -28.46 17.27
C ILE A 287 -6.63 -27.50 16.60
N VAL A 288 -5.38 -27.51 17.06
CA VAL A 288 -4.35 -26.60 16.54
C VAL A 288 -4.03 -26.92 15.08
N GLU A 289 -3.85 -28.20 14.77
CA GLU A 289 -3.51 -28.66 13.42
C GLU A 289 -4.66 -28.45 12.45
N ALA A 290 -5.91 -28.70 12.85
CA ALA A 290 -7.07 -28.46 12.00
C ALA A 290 -7.18 -26.99 11.57
N ARG A 291 -7.01 -26.04 12.51
CA ARG A 291 -7.05 -24.62 12.16
C ARG A 291 -5.84 -24.19 11.33
N MET A 292 -4.66 -24.72 11.64
CA MET A 292 -3.46 -24.43 10.86
C MET A 292 -3.62 -24.93 9.41
N LEU A 293 -4.13 -26.15 9.22
CA LEU A 293 -4.40 -26.72 7.91
C LEU A 293 -5.35 -25.82 7.11
N GLU A 294 -6.46 -25.38 7.69
CA GLU A 294 -7.39 -24.47 7.02
C GLU A 294 -6.71 -23.15 6.60
N ILE A 295 -5.88 -22.56 7.46
CA ILE A 295 -5.11 -21.34 7.13
C ILE A 295 -4.19 -21.61 5.94
N ILE A 296 -3.46 -22.74 5.94
CA ILE A 296 -2.53 -23.12 4.87
C ILE A 296 -3.28 -23.34 3.56
N GLU A 297 -4.39 -24.09 3.57
CA GLU A 297 -5.20 -24.37 2.39
C GLU A 297 -5.78 -23.09 1.78
N ASN A 298 -6.31 -22.19 2.62
CA ASN A 298 -6.83 -20.90 2.16
C ASN A 298 -5.72 -20.01 1.60
N ALA A 299 -4.52 -20.05 2.19
CA ALA A 299 -3.35 -19.33 1.67
C ALA A 299 -2.93 -19.89 0.32
N TRP A 300 -2.78 -21.21 0.21
CA TRP A 300 -2.39 -21.91 -1.01
C TRP A 300 -3.36 -21.63 -2.16
N TYR A 301 -4.66 -21.62 -1.87
CA TYR A 301 -5.71 -21.31 -2.86
C TYR A 301 -5.62 -19.90 -3.45
N GLN A 302 -4.88 -18.98 -2.81
CA GLN A 302 -4.69 -17.63 -3.37
C GLN A 302 -3.73 -17.59 -4.55
N ILE A 303 -2.96 -18.63 -4.84
CA ILE A 303 -2.02 -18.61 -5.97
C ILE A 303 -2.82 -18.66 -7.28
N PRO A 304 -2.65 -17.68 -8.19
CA PRO A 304 -3.31 -17.77 -9.48
C PRO A 304 -2.80 -18.99 -10.26
N ASN A 305 -3.72 -19.70 -10.92
CA ASN A 305 -3.43 -20.95 -11.63
C ASN A 305 -2.21 -20.86 -12.55
N GLU A 306 -1.98 -19.73 -13.22
CA GLU A 306 -0.86 -19.57 -14.14
C GLU A 306 0.53 -19.45 -13.46
N TYR A 307 0.58 -19.36 -12.12
CA TYR A 307 1.80 -19.24 -11.33
C TYR A 307 2.06 -20.43 -10.40
N VAL A 308 1.13 -21.38 -10.25
CA VAL A 308 1.29 -22.55 -9.36
C VAL A 308 2.58 -23.31 -9.66
N ASP A 309 2.85 -23.59 -10.93
CA ASP A 309 4.07 -24.29 -11.37
C ASP A 309 5.30 -23.38 -11.56
N LYS A 310 5.21 -22.09 -11.15
CA LYS A 310 6.26 -21.08 -11.35
C LYS A 310 6.85 -20.56 -10.04
N LEU A 311 6.66 -21.28 -8.93
CA LEU A 311 7.16 -20.91 -7.61
C LEU A 311 8.53 -21.54 -7.29
N LEU A 312 9.51 -21.42 -8.20
CA LEU A 312 10.86 -22.01 -8.01
C LEU A 312 11.64 -21.39 -6.82
N GLY A 313 11.26 -20.17 -6.42
CA GLY A 313 11.71 -19.49 -5.21
C GLY A 313 11.12 -20.07 -3.93
N GLY A 314 10.03 -20.85 -4.02
CA GLY A 314 9.38 -21.52 -2.90
C GLY A 314 8.38 -20.65 -2.15
N ILE A 315 8.09 -21.04 -0.91
CA ILE A 315 7.22 -20.32 0.02
C ILE A 315 8.07 -19.67 1.12
N VAL A 316 7.87 -18.39 1.35
CA VAL A 316 8.49 -17.63 2.44
C VAL A 316 7.43 -17.30 3.47
N LEU A 317 7.62 -17.76 4.71
CA LEU A 317 6.71 -17.52 5.83
C LEU A 317 7.25 -16.39 6.72
N THR A 318 6.39 -15.56 7.28
CA THR A 318 6.77 -14.51 8.24
C THR A 318 5.58 -14.23 9.18
N GLY A 319 5.78 -13.33 10.14
CA GLY A 319 4.76 -12.95 11.11
C GLY A 319 4.76 -13.85 12.34
N GLY A 320 3.97 -13.48 13.35
CA GLY A 320 3.98 -14.16 14.64
C GLY A 320 3.55 -15.62 14.58
N GLY A 321 2.59 -15.95 13.70
CA GLY A 321 2.10 -17.32 13.50
C GLY A 321 3.15 -18.25 12.88
N ALA A 322 4.14 -17.71 12.17
CA ALA A 322 5.24 -18.49 11.60
C ALA A 322 6.25 -18.99 12.66
N ASN A 323 6.09 -18.63 13.93
CA ASN A 323 6.88 -19.19 15.03
C ASN A 323 6.34 -20.52 15.57
N MET A 324 5.18 -20.98 15.10
CA MET A 324 4.62 -22.24 15.54
C MET A 324 5.55 -23.41 15.19
N LYS A 325 5.75 -24.34 16.12
CA LYS A 325 6.62 -25.50 15.90
C LYS A 325 6.15 -26.29 14.67
N ASN A 326 7.10 -26.79 13.87
CA ASN A 326 6.85 -27.58 12.65
C ASN A 326 6.03 -26.87 11.55
N ILE A 327 5.96 -25.53 11.55
CA ILE A 327 5.22 -24.78 10.52
C ILE A 327 5.70 -25.08 9.09
N GLU A 328 7.01 -25.22 8.88
CA GLU A 328 7.54 -25.53 7.55
C GLU A 328 7.11 -26.94 7.09
N GLN A 329 7.02 -27.89 8.01
CA GLN A 329 6.55 -29.24 7.70
C GLN A 329 5.07 -29.26 7.37
N ALA A 330 4.25 -28.49 8.11
CA ALA A 330 2.83 -28.34 7.83
C ALA A 330 2.61 -27.79 6.40
N PHE A 331 3.30 -26.70 6.04
CA PHE A 331 3.23 -26.16 4.69
C PHE A 331 3.74 -27.15 3.63
N ARG A 332 4.81 -27.88 3.90
CA ARG A 332 5.37 -28.87 2.96
C ARG A 332 4.37 -29.98 2.66
N ASN A 333 3.74 -30.51 3.71
CA ASN A 333 2.79 -31.61 3.60
C ASN A 333 1.53 -31.20 2.84
N THR A 334 1.03 -29.97 3.06
CA THR A 334 -0.20 -29.48 2.41
C THR A 334 0.03 -28.98 0.98
N THR A 335 1.14 -28.27 0.72
CA THR A 335 1.38 -27.59 -0.57
C THR A 335 2.22 -28.40 -1.55
N HIS A 336 2.93 -29.42 -1.07
CA HIS A 336 3.93 -30.20 -1.83
C HIS A 336 5.09 -29.36 -2.40
N ILE A 337 5.32 -28.16 -1.85
CA ILE A 337 6.49 -27.34 -2.17
C ILE A 337 7.62 -27.68 -1.18
N ASP A 338 8.74 -28.17 -1.70
CA ASP A 338 9.89 -28.55 -0.84
C ASP A 338 10.58 -27.33 -0.22
N LYS A 339 10.73 -26.26 -1.01
CA LYS A 339 11.46 -25.05 -0.64
C LYS A 339 10.56 -24.12 0.17
N ILE A 340 10.67 -24.24 1.49
CA ILE A 340 9.98 -23.36 2.45
C ILE A 340 11.04 -22.76 3.37
N ARG A 341 10.92 -21.46 3.68
CA ARG A 341 11.70 -20.85 4.76
C ARG A 341 10.85 -19.92 5.62
N VAL A 342 11.20 -19.82 6.90
CA VAL A 342 10.69 -18.75 7.77
C VAL A 342 11.65 -17.54 7.74
N ALA A 343 11.16 -16.40 7.25
CA ALA A 343 11.83 -15.11 7.33
C ALA A 343 11.73 -14.55 8.75
N LYS A 344 12.74 -14.87 9.56
CA LYS A 344 12.84 -14.45 10.96
C LYS A 344 13.25 -12.98 11.17
N PHE A 345 13.87 -12.37 10.17
CA PHE A 345 14.32 -10.99 10.21
C PHE A 345 14.37 -10.36 8.82
N VAL A 346 14.49 -9.04 8.78
CA VAL A 346 14.64 -8.27 7.53
C VAL A 346 16.05 -8.39 6.95
N THR A 347 16.21 -8.10 5.66
CA THR A 347 17.50 -8.17 4.95
C THR A 347 18.39 -6.94 5.20
N GLN A 348 17.82 -5.84 5.66
CA GLN A 348 18.56 -4.61 6.00
C GLN A 348 19.40 -4.81 7.27
N THR A 349 20.51 -4.09 7.36
CA THR A 349 21.34 -4.06 8.57
C THR A 349 20.64 -3.21 9.63
N ILE A 350 20.11 -3.86 10.68
CA ILE A 350 19.44 -3.21 11.81
C ILE A 350 20.31 -3.35 13.06
N ASN A 351 20.66 -2.23 13.67
CA ASN A 351 21.38 -2.20 14.95
C ASN A 351 20.40 -1.82 16.07
N SER A 352 20.27 -2.68 17.07
CA SER A 352 19.45 -2.41 18.26
C SER A 352 19.89 -3.28 19.44
N ASN A 353 19.75 -2.73 20.65
CA ASN A 353 19.88 -3.49 21.89
C ASN A 353 18.51 -3.91 22.47
N ASN A 354 17.41 -3.61 21.78
CA ASN A 354 16.07 -3.93 22.26
C ASN A 354 15.80 -5.45 22.10
N PRO A 355 15.47 -6.18 23.19
CA PRO A 355 15.20 -7.63 23.12
C PRO A 355 14.12 -8.02 22.12
N ALA A 356 13.14 -7.15 21.89
CA ALA A 356 12.08 -7.40 20.92
C ALA A 356 12.59 -7.40 19.47
N ILE A 357 13.65 -6.66 19.18
CA ILE A 357 14.28 -6.60 17.85
C ILE A 357 15.25 -7.77 17.69
N THR A 358 16.07 -8.05 18.71
CA THR A 358 17.09 -9.10 18.66
C THR A 358 16.54 -10.52 18.77
N ALA A 359 15.25 -10.69 19.10
CA ALA A 359 14.58 -11.98 19.14
C ALA A 359 14.54 -12.70 17.78
N HIS A 360 14.55 -11.95 16.66
CA HIS A 360 14.48 -12.47 15.29
C HIS A 360 13.37 -13.54 15.14
N ASP A 361 12.14 -13.17 15.49
CA ASP A 361 10.96 -14.03 15.44
C ASP A 361 9.98 -13.63 14.31
N GLY A 362 10.39 -12.72 13.43
CA GLY A 362 9.57 -12.20 12.33
C GLY A 362 8.39 -11.33 12.74
N THR A 363 8.12 -11.12 14.03
CA THR A 363 6.94 -10.35 14.51
C THR A 363 7.05 -8.85 14.25
N LEU A 364 8.25 -8.36 13.96
CA LEU A 364 8.54 -6.94 13.71
C LEU A 364 9.02 -6.68 12.28
N ASN A 365 8.99 -7.67 11.39
CA ASN A 365 9.50 -7.50 10.03
C ASN A 365 8.75 -6.41 9.26
N THR A 366 7.43 -6.32 9.43
CA THR A 366 6.60 -5.30 8.76
C THR A 366 6.98 -3.90 9.23
N ILE A 367 6.98 -3.64 10.55
CA ILE A 367 7.36 -2.34 11.09
C ILE A 367 8.81 -1.94 10.80
N LEU A 368 9.74 -2.90 10.76
CA LEU A 368 11.12 -2.65 10.33
C LEU A 368 11.20 -2.28 8.84
N GLY A 369 10.39 -2.92 8.00
CA GLY A 369 10.30 -2.57 6.59
C GLY A 369 9.71 -1.18 6.35
N LEU A 370 8.70 -0.79 7.13
CA LEU A 370 8.14 0.56 7.11
C LEU A 370 9.18 1.60 7.54
N LEU A 371 9.95 1.32 8.59
CA LEU A 371 11.04 2.19 9.04
C LEU A 371 12.11 2.36 7.96
N ALA A 372 12.44 1.28 7.23
CA ALA A 372 13.44 1.33 6.16
C ALA A 372 13.00 2.16 4.94
N LYS A 373 11.68 2.20 4.68
CA LYS A 373 11.06 3.03 3.64
C LYS A 373 11.04 4.52 3.97
N GLY A 374 11.03 4.88 5.24
CA GLY A 374 11.02 6.28 5.64
C GLY A 374 12.31 7.00 5.27
N ASP A 375 12.16 8.25 4.81
CA ASP A 375 13.27 9.10 4.36
C ASP A 375 13.19 10.53 4.94
N MET A 376 12.04 10.95 5.46
CA MET A 376 11.88 12.28 6.08
C MET A 376 12.23 12.26 7.57
N ASN A 377 12.79 13.37 8.06
CA ASN A 377 13.00 13.57 9.49
C ASN A 377 11.66 13.82 10.20
N CYS A 378 11.35 12.99 11.19
CA CYS A 378 10.15 13.07 12.01
C CYS A 378 10.34 13.85 13.32
N ALA A 379 11.58 14.28 13.61
CA ALA A 379 11.90 15.02 14.82
C ALA A 379 11.36 16.45 14.81
N GLY A 380 10.72 16.85 15.91
CA GLY A 380 10.32 18.22 16.21
C GLY A 380 11.17 18.86 17.29
N ASP A 381 10.56 19.76 18.05
CA ASP A 381 11.22 20.48 19.13
C ASP A 381 11.65 19.54 20.28
N GLU A 382 12.74 19.89 20.95
CA GLU A 382 13.18 19.19 22.16
C GLU A 382 12.14 19.35 23.28
N ILE A 383 11.90 18.27 24.01
CA ILE A 383 10.97 18.32 25.15
C ILE A 383 11.76 18.83 26.35
N SER A 384 11.68 20.14 26.63
CA SER A 384 12.24 20.70 27.86
C SER A 384 11.34 20.33 29.05
N ASN A 385 11.96 19.95 30.16
CA ASN A 385 11.28 19.62 31.41
C ASN A 385 11.07 20.86 32.31
N ASP A 386 11.09 22.06 31.73
CA ASP A 386 10.93 23.30 32.49
C ASP A 386 9.46 23.47 32.92
N LEU A 387 9.16 22.93 34.10
CA LEU A 387 7.86 23.00 34.76
C LEU A 387 7.50 24.43 35.22
N PHE A 388 8.37 25.42 35.00
CA PHE A 388 8.13 26.84 35.24
C PHE A 388 8.44 27.60 33.94
N GLY A 389 7.37 28.02 33.26
CA GLY A 389 7.44 28.63 31.96
C GLY A 389 8.29 29.91 31.92
N ILE A 390 9.23 29.93 30.98
CA ILE A 390 9.59 31.13 30.26
C ILE A 390 9.49 30.75 28.78
N ALA A 391 8.50 31.30 28.09
CA ALA A 391 8.34 31.13 26.66
C ALA A 391 9.58 31.69 25.94
N PRO A 392 10.24 30.95 25.02
CA PRO A 392 11.22 31.56 24.15
C PRO A 392 10.50 32.49 23.17
N GLU A 393 10.97 33.73 23.08
CA GLU A 393 10.52 34.72 22.10
C GLU A 393 10.63 34.16 20.68
N VAL A 394 9.50 34.17 19.96
CA VAL A 394 9.45 33.91 18.52
C VAL A 394 10.15 35.07 17.80
N LYS A 395 11.34 34.82 17.24
CA LYS A 395 11.93 35.72 16.24
C LYS A 395 11.31 35.43 14.87
N PRO A 396 10.87 36.44 14.12
CA PRO A 396 10.35 36.23 12.77
C PRO A 396 11.50 35.86 11.83
N ALA A 397 11.43 34.67 11.23
CA ALA A 397 12.34 34.27 10.17
C ALA A 397 11.91 34.93 8.85
N ASN A 398 12.58 36.02 8.50
CA ASN A 398 12.69 36.47 7.11
C ASN A 398 13.75 35.63 6.41
N GLY A 399 13.39 35.02 5.28
CA GLY A 399 14.37 34.33 4.43
C GLY A 399 13.74 33.48 3.34
N GLN A 400 13.38 34.10 2.22
CA GLN A 400 13.12 33.44 0.94
C GLN A 400 14.34 32.60 0.52
N GLN A 401 14.14 31.30 0.30
CA GLN A 401 14.85 30.55 -0.74
C GLN A 401 13.87 29.59 -1.43
N THR A 402 13.42 30.01 -2.60
CA THR A 402 12.77 29.18 -3.61
C THR A 402 13.82 28.29 -4.26
N GLY A 403 13.82 27.01 -3.91
CA GLY A 403 14.47 25.95 -4.69
C GLY A 403 13.40 24.96 -5.13
N GLU A 404 12.91 25.10 -6.36
CA GLU A 404 12.08 24.07 -6.99
C GLU A 404 12.94 22.82 -7.22
N HIS A 405 12.65 21.75 -6.49
CA HIS A 405 13.05 20.40 -6.84
C HIS A 405 11.83 19.65 -7.37
N LYS A 406 11.79 19.45 -8.70
CA LYS A 406 10.87 18.51 -9.33
C LYS A 406 11.27 17.09 -8.95
N PRO A 407 10.36 16.25 -8.40
CA PRO A 407 10.67 14.83 -8.24
C PRO A 407 10.74 14.18 -9.62
N GLN A 408 11.90 13.60 -9.93
CA GLN A 408 12.06 12.66 -11.04
C GLN A 408 11.14 11.46 -10.79
N ARG A 409 10.12 11.31 -11.65
CA ARG A 409 9.27 10.11 -11.70
C ARG A 409 10.15 8.91 -12.08
N THR A 410 10.53 8.12 -11.08
CA THR A 410 10.96 6.75 -11.30
C THR A 410 9.77 5.82 -11.11
N SER A 411 9.78 4.74 -11.88
CA SER A 411 8.77 3.69 -11.90
C SER A 411 8.58 3.03 -10.52
N GLY A 412 7.34 3.02 -10.02
CA GLY A 412 6.86 1.97 -9.12
C GLY A 412 6.97 2.19 -7.61
N SER A 413 6.85 3.41 -7.09
CA SER A 413 6.51 3.59 -5.66
C SER A 413 5.10 4.18 -5.55
N GLY A 414 4.16 3.40 -5.00
CA GLY A 414 2.82 3.87 -4.68
C GLY A 414 2.87 4.97 -3.64
N VAL A 415 2.74 6.21 -4.09
CA VAL A 415 2.52 7.39 -3.24
C VAL A 415 1.02 7.51 -3.00
N VAL A 416 0.61 7.42 -1.74
CA VAL A 416 -0.76 7.69 -1.33
C VAL A 416 -0.92 9.21 -1.23
N ILE A 417 -1.59 9.80 -2.21
CA ILE A 417 -1.87 11.24 -2.26
C ILE A 417 -2.85 11.59 -1.14
N THR A 418 -2.56 12.63 -0.35
CA THR A 418 -3.44 13.07 0.76
C THR A 418 -4.78 13.59 0.22
N GLU A 419 -5.86 13.51 1.01
CA GLU A 419 -7.19 14.03 0.59
C GLU A 419 -7.15 15.53 0.23
N ALA A 420 -6.32 16.31 0.93
CA ALA A 420 -6.12 17.73 0.67
C ALA A 420 -5.44 17.98 -0.69
N GLU A 421 -4.44 17.17 -1.04
CA GLU A 421 -3.78 17.25 -2.35
C GLU A 421 -4.68 16.77 -3.49
N LYS A 422 -5.50 15.73 -3.26
CA LYS A 422 -6.48 15.25 -4.23
C LYS A 422 -7.57 16.29 -4.51
N GLN A 423 -8.11 16.92 -3.47
CA GLN A 423 -9.11 17.99 -3.62
C GLN A 423 -8.52 19.22 -4.33
N LYS A 424 -7.29 19.60 -3.99
CA LYS A 424 -6.60 20.72 -4.64
C LYS A 424 -6.31 20.42 -6.11
N ALA A 425 -5.88 19.20 -6.43
CA ALA A 425 -5.64 18.76 -7.80
C ALA A 425 -6.94 18.65 -8.62
N GLU A 426 -8.04 18.17 -8.03
CA GLU A 426 -9.37 18.14 -8.66
C GLU A 426 -9.90 19.57 -8.92
N GLU A 427 -9.70 20.51 -7.98
CA GLU A 427 -10.11 21.90 -8.15
C GLU A 427 -9.27 22.63 -9.20
N GLU A 428 -7.95 22.42 -9.24
CA GLU A 428 -7.08 22.96 -10.29
C GLU A 428 -7.42 22.37 -11.66
N ALA A 429 -7.68 21.06 -11.75
CA ALA A 429 -8.09 20.41 -12.99
C ALA A 429 -9.44 20.94 -13.49
N ARG A 430 -10.40 21.20 -12.58
CA ARG A 430 -11.69 21.82 -12.93
C ARG A 430 -11.51 23.24 -13.47
N LYS A 431 -10.74 24.08 -12.77
CA LYS A 431 -10.45 25.46 -13.21
C LYS A 431 -9.73 25.49 -14.56
N LYS A 432 -8.83 24.53 -14.82
CA LYS A 432 -8.12 24.44 -16.10
C LYS A 432 -9.04 24.04 -17.25
N ARG A 433 -9.97 23.09 -17.03
CA ARG A 433 -10.99 22.71 -18.02
C ARG A 433 -11.96 23.86 -18.31
N GLU A 434 -12.43 24.55 -17.28
CA GLU A 434 -13.30 25.73 -17.43
C GLU A 434 -12.61 26.83 -18.24
N ALA A 435 -11.32 27.10 -17.97
CA ALA A 435 -10.54 28.08 -18.73
C ALA A 435 -10.27 27.65 -20.19
N GLU A 436 -10.01 26.36 -20.44
CA GLU A 436 -9.84 25.83 -21.81
C GLU A 436 -11.15 25.92 -22.61
N GLU A 437 -12.29 25.59 -22.02
CA GLU A 437 -13.61 25.73 -22.66
C GLU A 437 -13.98 27.19 -22.94
N GLU A 438 -13.62 28.13 -22.06
CA GLU A 438 -13.86 29.55 -22.27
C GLU A 438 -12.99 30.12 -23.41
N LEU A 439 -11.73 29.71 -23.48
CA LEU A 439 -10.81 30.09 -24.55
C LEU A 439 -11.25 29.52 -25.91
N GLU A 440 -11.78 28.29 -25.93
CA GLU A 440 -12.33 27.68 -27.14
C GLU A 440 -13.59 28.40 -27.63
N ARG A 441 -14.49 28.81 -26.72
CA ARG A 441 -15.65 29.66 -27.09
C ARG A 441 -15.22 30.99 -27.67
N GLN A 442 -14.23 31.65 -27.08
CA GLN A 442 -13.72 32.92 -27.60
C GLN A 442 -13.10 32.76 -29.00
N ARG A 443 -12.33 31.70 -29.26
CA ARG A 443 -11.80 31.41 -30.61
C ARG A 443 -12.90 31.16 -31.64
N LEU A 444 -13.94 30.42 -31.27
CA LEU A 444 -15.08 30.15 -32.15
C LEU A 444 -15.88 31.43 -32.44
N GLU A 445 -16.04 32.33 -31.46
CA GLU A 445 -16.67 33.63 -31.64
C GLU A 445 -15.84 34.54 -32.55
N GLU A 446 -14.52 34.61 -32.34
CA GLU A 446 -13.61 35.37 -33.21
C GLU A 446 -13.57 34.83 -34.65
N GLU A 447 -13.57 33.51 -34.84
CA GLU A 447 -13.65 32.90 -36.17
C GLU A 447 -14.99 33.18 -36.84
N ALA A 448 -16.10 33.08 -36.11
CA ALA A 448 -17.43 33.41 -36.63
C ALA A 448 -17.56 34.91 -36.98
N GLU A 449 -16.95 35.79 -36.19
CA GLU A 449 -16.93 37.23 -36.48
C GLU A 449 -16.02 37.56 -37.67
N ALA A 450 -14.87 36.89 -37.78
CA ALA A 450 -13.98 37.00 -38.93
C ALA A 450 -14.62 36.46 -40.23
N GLU A 451 -15.37 35.36 -40.16
CA GLU A 451 -16.17 34.84 -41.27
C GLU A 451 -17.28 35.80 -41.66
N ARG A 452 -18.01 36.38 -40.70
CA ARG A 452 -19.02 37.42 -40.96
C ARG A 452 -18.40 38.63 -41.64
N ARG A 453 -17.26 39.13 -41.13
CA ARG A 453 -16.51 40.24 -41.76
C ARG A 453 -15.99 39.88 -43.15
N ARG A 454 -15.57 38.64 -43.39
CA ARG A 454 -15.19 38.16 -44.74
C ARG A 454 -16.40 38.08 -45.66
N ARG A 455 -17.57 37.62 -45.19
CA ARG A 455 -18.83 37.59 -45.95
C ARG A 455 -19.30 39.00 -46.32
N ASP A 456 -19.26 39.92 -45.37
CA ASP A 456 -19.64 41.33 -45.57
C ASP A 456 -18.67 42.05 -46.53
N ASN A 457 -17.38 41.71 -46.49
CA ASN A 457 -16.39 42.24 -47.43
C ASN A 457 -16.37 41.52 -48.79
N SER A 458 -16.96 40.33 -48.91
CA SER A 458 -16.88 39.51 -50.13
C SER A 458 -18.07 39.64 -51.07
N LEU A 459 -19.20 40.26 -50.68
CA LEU A 459 -20.41 40.18 -51.53
C LEU A 459 -21.18 41.47 -51.83
N PHE A 460 -20.77 42.67 -51.39
CA PHE A 460 -21.56 43.86 -51.77
C PHE A 460 -20.84 45.21 -51.89
N ASN A 461 -19.53 45.29 -52.14
CA ASN A 461 -18.92 46.62 -52.33
C ASN A 461 -17.71 46.72 -53.26
N ARG A 462 -17.79 46.13 -54.45
CA ARG A 462 -16.91 46.54 -55.58
C ARG A 462 -17.55 46.51 -56.97
N SER A 463 -18.69 45.82 -57.17
CA SER A 463 -19.31 45.71 -58.51
C SER A 463 -20.47 46.68 -58.78
N TRP A 464 -20.97 47.44 -57.78
CA TRP A 464 -22.17 48.29 -57.95
C TRP A 464 -21.89 49.79 -58.13
N LYS A 465 -20.65 50.24 -57.94
CA LYS A 465 -20.25 51.64 -58.23
C LYS A 465 -19.86 51.88 -59.69
N GLY A 466 -19.42 50.84 -60.44
CA GLY A 466 -19.06 50.97 -61.85
C GLY A 466 -20.27 50.94 -62.81
N ILE A 467 -21.29 50.15 -62.49
CA ILE A 467 -22.46 49.97 -63.38
C ILE A 467 -23.41 51.18 -63.30
N LYS A 468 -23.56 51.81 -62.12
CA LYS A 468 -24.35 53.04 -61.97
C LYS A 468 -23.72 54.29 -62.61
N SER A 469 -22.38 54.37 -62.71
CA SER A 469 -21.74 55.49 -63.41
C SER A 469 -21.73 55.32 -64.93
N PHE A 470 -21.87 54.09 -65.44
CA PHE A 470 -21.95 53.82 -66.87
C PHE A 470 -23.37 54.04 -67.42
N LEU A 471 -24.42 53.56 -66.71
CA LEU A 471 -25.80 53.75 -67.17
C LEU A 471 -26.29 55.21 -67.07
N LYS A 472 -25.78 56.00 -66.12
CA LYS A 472 -26.14 57.42 -66.01
C LYS A 472 -25.52 58.30 -67.11
N LYS A 473 -24.47 57.81 -67.79
CA LYS A 473 -23.77 58.57 -68.84
C LYS A 473 -24.30 58.31 -70.25
N MET A 474 -25.21 57.35 -70.44
CA MET A 474 -25.84 57.06 -71.74
C MET A 474 -27.27 57.63 -71.88
N THR A 475 -27.80 58.30 -70.86
CA THR A 475 -29.19 58.82 -70.87
C THR A 475 -29.28 60.34 -70.70
N GLU A 476 -28.20 61.09 -70.89
CA GLU A 476 -28.19 62.57 -70.81
C GLU A 476 -27.63 63.25 -72.09
N GLU A 477 -27.54 62.54 -73.22
CA GLU A 477 -27.32 63.15 -74.56
C GLU A 477 -28.39 62.64 -75.54
N GLU A 478 -29.63 63.09 -75.36
CA GLU A 478 -30.66 63.36 -76.39
C GLU A 478 -31.98 63.68 -75.66
N GLU A 479 -32.09 64.93 -75.17
CA GLU A 479 -33.30 65.78 -75.17
C GLU A 479 -33.00 67.15 -74.52
#